data_AF-A0A6B3CJ76-F1
#
_entry.id   AF-A0A6B3CJ76-F1
#
_cell.length_a   1.000
_cell.length_b   1.000
_cell.length_c   1.000
_cell.angle_alpha   90.00
_cell.angle_beta   90.00
_cell.angle_gamma   90.00
#
_symmetry.space_group_name_H-M   'P 1'
#
loop_
_entity.id
_entity.type
_entity.pdbx_description
1 polymer ?
#
loop_
_entity_poly.entity_id
_entity_poly.type
_entity_poly.pdbx_seq_one_letter_code
_entity_poly.pdbx_strand_id
1 'polypeptide(L)' 'KKIAWPAQLALGPDGLGNSLDHIKKIMGTSMEALIHHFKLVTEGFRVPPGQAYTAVESPKGELGVHVVS' A
#
# COMPACT_ATOMS: atom_id res chain seq x y z
N LYS A 1 -9.58 8.48 -7.96
CA LYS A 1 -8.88 7.91 -6.78
C LYS A 1 -7.63 7.20 -7.28
N LYS A 2 -6.42 7.63 -6.90
CA LYS A 2 -5.19 6.91 -7.27
C LYS A 2 -5.27 5.52 -6.65
N ILE A 3 -5.13 4.47 -7.46
CA ILE A 3 -5.03 3.08 -6.98
C ILE A 3 -3.64 2.97 -6.39
N ALA A 4 -3.53 3.20 -5.08
CA ALA A 4 -2.29 3.07 -4.34
C ALA A 4 -2.57 2.09 -3.20
N TRP A 5 -1.87 0.95 -3.25
CA TRP A 5 -1.85 -0.13 -2.25
C TRP A 5 -3.21 -0.81 -1.97
N PRO A 6 -3.32 -2.15 -2.08
CA PRO A 6 -4.61 -2.85 -2.07
C PRO A 6 -5.19 -3.07 -0.66
N ALA A 7 -4.95 -2.15 0.28
CA ALA A 7 -5.31 -2.34 1.67
C ALA A 7 -6.61 -1.61 2.01
N GLN A 8 -7.68 -1.78 1.22
CA GLN A 8 -9.00 -1.71 1.84
C GLN A 8 -9.11 -2.94 2.73
N LEU A 9 -8.73 -2.76 3.98
CA LEU A 9 -8.74 -3.82 4.97
C LEU A 9 -10.16 -3.93 5.53
N ALA A 10 -10.66 -5.15 5.61
CA ALA A 10 -11.91 -5.50 6.26
C ALA A 10 -11.62 -6.41 7.45
N LEU A 11 -12.40 -6.25 8.52
CA LEU A 11 -12.35 -7.17 9.65
C LEU A 11 -13.16 -8.42 9.29
N GLY A 12 -12.47 -9.56 9.18
CA GLY A 12 -13.07 -10.87 9.02
C GLY A 12 -12.94 -11.72 10.30
N PRO A 13 -13.50 -12.94 10.28
CA PRO A 13 -13.36 -13.91 11.38
C PRO A 13 -11.88 -14.24 11.67
N ASP A 14 -11.05 -14.24 10.62
CA ASP A 14 -9.62 -14.53 10.68
C ASP A 14 -8.76 -13.28 10.99
N GLY A 15 -9.40 -12.16 11.34
CA GLY A 15 -8.75 -10.90 11.68
C GLY A 15 -8.79 -9.86 10.55
N LEU A 16 -7.84 -8.92 10.59
CA LEU A 16 -7.79 -7.80 9.67
C LEU A 16 -7.10 -8.21 8.36
N GLY A 17 -7.87 -8.37 7.28
CA GLY A 17 -7.39 -8.85 5.99
C GLY A 17 -7.90 -7.99 4.84
N ASN A 18 -7.55 -8.37 3.61
CA ASN A 18 -8.03 -7.65 2.42
C ASN A 18 -9.55 -7.81 2.25
N SER A 19 -10.23 -6.71 1.91
CA SER A 19 -11.65 -6.72 1.60
C SER A 19 -11.93 -7.52 0.32
N LEU A 20 -12.84 -8.50 0.42
CA LEU A 20 -13.28 -9.33 -0.71
C LEU A 20 -13.92 -8.48 -1.82
N ASP A 21 -14.72 -7.48 -1.45
CA ASP A 21 -15.37 -6.57 -2.40
C ASP A 21 -14.35 -5.74 -3.17
N HIS A 22 -13.29 -5.30 -2.48
CA HIS A 22 -12.21 -4.54 -3.10
C HIS A 22 -11.44 -5.39 -4.11
N ILE A 23 -11.06 -6.61 -3.73
CA ILE A 23 -10.35 -7.54 -4.62
C ILE A 23 -11.22 -7.86 -5.85
N LYS A 24 -12.50 -8.15 -5.64
CA LYS A 24 -13.45 -8.46 -6.73
C LYS A 24 -13.52 -7.30 -7.73
N LYS A 25 -13.53 -6.05 -7.26
CA LYS A 25 -13.53 -4.87 -8.12
C LYS A 25 -12.26 -4.73 -8.96
N ILE A 26 -11.08 -4.97 -8.37
CA ILE A 26 -9.80 -4.87 -9.08
C ILE A 26 -9.70 -5.96 -10.14
N MET A 27 -10.02 -7.21 -9.78
CA MET A 27 -9.83 -8.36 -10.67
C MET A 27 -10.94 -8.50 -11.73
N GLY A 28 -12.18 -8.09 -11.43
CA GLY A 28 -13.34 -8.44 -12.24
C GLY A 28 -14.06 -7.27 -12.93
N THR A 29 -13.74 -6.01 -12.62
CA THR A 29 -14.57 -4.86 -13.06
C THR A 29 -13.83 -3.84 -13.91
N SER A 30 -12.50 -3.74 -13.84
CA SER A 30 -11.74 -2.78 -14.66
C SER A 30 -10.36 -3.33 -15.04
N MET A 31 -10.09 -3.34 -16.34
CA MET A 31 -8.78 -3.74 -16.88
C MET A 31 -7.66 -2.81 -16.41
N GLU A 32 -7.93 -1.52 -16.27
CA GLU A 32 -6.96 -0.54 -15.79
C GLU A 32 -6.56 -0.85 -14.34
N ALA A 33 -7.54 -1.17 -13.50
CA ALA A 33 -7.30 -1.56 -12.10
C ALA A 33 -6.45 -2.83 -12.00
N LEU A 34 -6.71 -3.81 -12.87
CA LEU A 34 -5.93 -5.06 -12.95
C LEU A 34 -4.47 -4.79 -13.36
N ILE A 35 -4.23 -3.99 -14.39
CA ILE A 35 -2.87 -3.64 -14.83
C ILE A 35 -2.13 -2.88 -13.74
N HIS A 36 -2.78 -1.93 -13.05
CA HIS A 36 -2.18 -1.23 -11.93
C HIS A 36 -1.82 -2.15 -10.77
N HIS A 37 -2.70 -3.10 -10.45
CA HIS A 37 -2.41 -4.12 -9.42
C HIS A 37 -1.21 -4.97 -9.81
N PHE A 38 -1.16 -5.45 -11.05
CA PHE A 38 -0.04 -6.24 -11.54
C PHE A 38 1.28 -5.48 -11.44
N LYS A 39 1.35 -4.25 -11.98
CA LYS A 39 2.57 -3.42 -11.90
C LYS A 39 2.98 -3.11 -10.47
N LEU A 40 2.02 -2.82 -9.58
CA LEU A 40 2.34 -2.51 -8.19
C LEU A 40 2.92 -3.72 -7.44
N VAL A 41 2.48 -4.93 -7.75
CA VAL A 41 2.99 -6.17 -7.11
C VAL A 41 4.32 -6.62 -7.70
N THR A 42 4.53 -6.44 -9.02
CA THR A 42 5.76 -6.92 -9.69
C THR A 42 6.87 -5.88 -9.76
N GLU A 43 6.55 -4.63 -10.07
CA GLU A 43 7.52 -3.53 -10.25
C GLU A 43 7.58 -2.59 -9.04
N GLY A 44 6.53 -2.57 -8.20
CA GLY A 44 6.38 -1.59 -7.14
C GLY A 44 5.92 -0.22 -7.64
N PHE A 45 5.92 0.78 -6.74
CA PHE A 45 5.67 2.17 -7.11
C PHE A 45 6.99 2.95 -7.15
N ARG A 46 7.12 3.86 -8.11
CA ARG A 46 8.32 4.71 -8.22
C ARG A 46 8.24 5.88 -7.25
N VAL A 47 9.29 6.01 -6.45
CA VAL A 47 9.52 7.15 -5.57
C VAL A 47 10.37 8.18 -6.33
N PRO A 48 10.07 9.49 -6.26
CA PRO A 48 10.93 10.52 -6.82
C PRO A 48 12.30 10.53 -6.12
N PRO A 49 13.41 10.80 -6.84
CA PRO A 49 14.74 10.82 -6.24
C PRO A 49 14.83 11.92 -5.18
N GLY A 50 15.46 11.62 -4.04
CA GLY A 50 15.57 12.55 -2.93
C GLY A 50 15.91 11.88 -1.60
N GLN A 51 15.95 12.69 -0.55
CA GLN A 51 16.22 12.25 0.82
C GLN A 51 15.15 12.79 1.77
N ALA A 52 14.75 12.00 2.75
CA ALA A 52 13.81 12.39 3.78
C ALA A 52 14.19 11.79 5.14
N TYR A 53 14.10 12.60 6.19
CA TYR A 53 14.13 12.14 7.57
C TYR A 53 12.74 12.34 8.18
N THR A 54 12.18 11.28 8.76
CA THR A 54 10.93 11.35 9.51
C THR A 54 11.10 10.64 10.83
N ALA A 55 10.54 11.21 11.89
CA ALA A 55 10.61 10.65 13.24
C ALA A 55 9.21 10.42 13.79
N VAL A 56 9.03 9.29 14.48
CA VAL A 56 7.82 8.95 15.22
C VAL A 56 8.16 8.64 16.68
N GLU A 57 7.25 8.94 17.60
CA GLU A 57 7.43 8.59 19.00
C GLU A 57 7.09 7.11 19.20
N SER A 58 8.10 6.33 19.58
CA SER A 58 7.95 4.93 19.94
C SER A 58 7.94 4.78 21.48
N PRO A 59 7.52 3.62 22.02
CA PRO A 59 7.58 3.37 23.46
C PRO A 59 8.97 3.49 24.10
N LYS A 60 10.04 3.56 23.29
CA LYS A 60 11.44 3.70 23.73
C LYS A 60 12.05 5.08 23.42
N GLY A 61 11.24 6.05 23.00
CA GLY A 61 11.68 7.39 22.59
C GLY A 61 11.60 7.60 21.07
N GLU A 62 12.36 8.57 20.56
CA GLU A 62 12.35 8.95 19.13
C GLU A 62 12.83 7.79 18.25
N LEU A 63 11.97 7.36 17.32
CA LEU A 63 12.31 6.44 16.24
C LEU A 63 12.35 7.22 14.92
N GLY A 64 13.56 7.60 14.52
CA GLY A 64 13.84 8.25 13.25
C GLY A 64 14.14 7.25 12.13
N VAL A 65 13.63 7.52 10.93
CA VAL A 65 13.99 6.81 9.70
C VAL A 65 14.50 7.82 8.68
N HIS A 66 15.74 7.60 8.22
CA HIS A 66 16.33 8.31 7.11
C HIS A 66 16.26 7.45 5.84
N VAL A 67 15.57 7.93 4.81
CA VAL A 67 15.36 7.21 3.54
C VAL A 67 15.95 8.02 2.39
N VAL A 68 16.63 7.33 1.48
CA VAL A 68 17.17 7.88 0.23
C VAL A 68 16.61 7.06 -0.93
N SER A 69 16.08 7.75 -1.95
CA SER A 69 15.50 7.14 -3.17
C SER A 69 16.34 7.42 -4.40
#